data_AF-A0A419NDW4-F1
#
_entry.id   AF-A0A419NDW4-F1
#
_cell.length_a   1.000
_cell.length_b   1.000
_cell.length_c   1.000
_cell.angle_alpha   90.00
_cell.angle_beta   90.00
_cell.angle_gamma   90.00
#
_symmetry.space_group_name_H-M   'P 1'
#
loop_
_entity.id
_entity.type
_entity.pdbx_description
1 polymer ?
#
loop_
_entity_poly.entity_id
_entity_poly.type
_entity_poly.pdbx_seq_one_letter_code
_entity_poly.pdbx_strand_id
1 'polypeptide(L)'
;MGDEMKEYTLLKWVVYKLLTVFLVFVFLGLLYFVINFGELYQVLSLLRHKDIIVFDRGSIAAVGGIPMLIYILFFSLRTLFSKGLVAPKKQTVPGKVLMVFSILIFALSYIAMLIIPFVLMTSPYTRCHEEKLSAYYVLDPQLCTTITPEYWQSYDDK
;
A
#
# COMPACT_ATOMS: atom_id res chain seq x y z
N MET A 1 44.21 14.40 19.54
CA MET A 1 43.67 14.47 18.16
C MET A 1 43.05 13.16 17.66
N GLY A 2 43.32 11.99 18.27
CA GLY A 2 42.69 10.71 17.87
C GLY A 2 41.33 10.39 18.51
N ASP A 3 41.01 10.97 19.68
CA ASP A 3 39.74 10.70 20.39
C ASP A 3 38.53 11.41 19.76
N GLU A 4 38.66 12.70 19.41
CA GLU A 4 37.55 13.47 18.80
C GLU A 4 37.06 12.87 17.48
N MET A 5 37.96 12.23 16.72
CA MET A 5 37.61 11.61 15.44
C MET A 5 36.80 10.32 15.62
N LYS A 6 37.03 9.57 16.71
CA LYS A 6 36.26 8.37 17.06
C LYS A 6 34.87 8.72 17.57
N GLU A 7 34.77 9.75 18.40
CA GLU A 7 33.50 10.19 18.98
C GLU A 7 32.53 10.68 17.91
N TYR A 8 33.02 11.46 16.93
CA TYR A 8 32.24 11.88 15.76
C TYR A 8 31.75 10.70 14.90
N THR A 9 32.58 9.67 14.74
CA THR A 9 32.23 8.47 13.96
C THR A 9 31.18 7.61 14.70
N LEU A 10 31.28 7.52 16.02
CA LEU A 10 30.29 6.84 16.87
C LEU A 10 28.96 7.58 16.88
N LEU A 11 28.97 8.90 17.06
CA LEU A 11 27.75 9.73 17.06
C LEU A 11 27.00 9.57 15.73
N LYS A 12 27.71 9.65 14.60
CA LYS A 12 27.13 9.41 13.27
C LYS A 12 26.52 8.01 13.12
N TRP A 13 27.19 6.99 13.64
CA TRP A 13 26.69 5.61 13.59
C TRP A 13 25.41 5.44 14.43
N VAL A 14 25.37 6.01 15.63
CA VAL A 14 24.19 5.98 16.51
C VAL A 14 23.01 6.72 15.86
N VAL A 15 23.22 7.95 15.37
CA VAL A 15 22.16 8.74 14.70
C VAL A 15 21.64 8.02 13.46
N TYR A 16 22.52 7.42 12.65
CA TYR A 16 22.13 6.65 11.47
C TYR A 16 21.27 5.43 11.83
N LYS A 17 21.65 4.68 12.88
CA LYS A 17 20.86 3.54 13.36
C LYS A 17 19.51 3.99 13.91
N LEU A 18 19.47 5.08 14.69
CA LEU A 18 18.24 5.62 15.27
C LEU A 18 17.27 6.10 14.18
N LEU A 19 17.78 6.79 13.15
CA LEU A 19 16.99 7.20 11.99
C LEU A 19 16.44 5.97 11.23
N THR A 20 17.24 4.92 11.08
CA THR A 20 16.80 3.67 10.45
C THR A 20 15.69 2.99 11.25
N VAL A 21 15.80 2.94 12.58
CA VAL A 21 14.75 2.40 13.47
C VAL A 21 13.47 3.22 13.32
N PHE A 22 13.56 4.55 13.38
CA PHE A 22 12.42 5.43 13.20
C PHE A 22 11.73 5.19 11.84
N LEU A 23 12.52 5.06 10.77
CA LEU A 23 12.01 4.76 9.43
C LEU A 23 11.25 3.41 9.39
N VAL A 24 11.78 2.37 10.05
CA VAL A 24 11.10 1.07 10.16
C VAL A 24 9.75 1.20 10.88
N PHE A 25 9.68 1.96 11.98
CA PHE A 25 8.43 2.20 12.69
C PHE A 25 7.41 2.94 11.83
N VAL A 26 7.82 3.97 11.09
CA VAL A 26 6.95 4.70 10.15
C VAL A 26 6.39 3.76 9.09
N PHE A 27 7.24 2.93 8.47
CA PHE A 27 6.80 1.99 7.44
C PHE A 27 5.91 0.86 7.98
N LEU A 28 6.15 0.38 9.20
CA LEU A 28 5.26 -0.56 9.87
C LEU A 28 3.91 0.07 10.19
N GLY A 29 3.89 1.32 10.66
CA GLY A 29 2.65 2.08 10.90
C GLY A 29 1.85 2.28 9.61
N LEU A 30 2.51 2.65 8.51
CA LEU A 30 1.88 2.75 7.19
C LEU A 30 1.32 1.41 6.72
N LEU A 31 2.07 0.32 6.88
CA LEU A 31 1.61 -1.02 6.51
C LEU A 31 0.41 -1.46 7.36
N TYR A 32 0.44 -1.20 8.67
CA TYR A 32 -0.70 -1.45 9.57
C TYR A 32 -1.92 -0.63 9.17
N PHE A 33 -1.73 0.65 8.84
CA PHE A 33 -2.80 1.52 8.37
C PHE A 33 -3.40 0.99 7.07
N VAL A 34 -2.58 0.62 6.09
CA VAL A 34 -3.05 0.07 4.81
C VAL A 34 -3.76 -1.27 4.98
N ILE A 35 -3.37 -2.12 5.93
CA ILE A 35 -4.06 -3.41 6.14
C ILE A 35 -5.39 -3.23 6.87
N ASN A 36 -5.48 -2.34 7.86
CA ASN A 36 -6.69 -2.17 8.67
C ASN A 36 -7.69 -1.18 8.06
N PHE A 37 -7.20 -0.14 7.40
CA PHE A 37 -8.02 0.92 6.79
C PHE A 37 -8.00 0.89 5.27
N GLY A 38 -7.05 0.18 4.64
CA GLY A 38 -7.08 -0.03 3.21
C GLY A 38 -8.17 -1.05 2.89
N GLU A 39 -9.12 -0.63 2.08
CA GLU A 39 -10.32 -1.41 1.74
C GLU A 39 -9.99 -2.50 0.70
N LEU A 40 -9.06 -3.40 1.06
CA LEU A 40 -8.56 -4.50 0.22
C LEU A 40 -9.69 -5.41 -0.29
N TYR A 41 -10.82 -5.44 0.42
CA TYR A 41 -12.03 -6.16 0.04
C TYR A 41 -12.67 -5.62 -1.25
N GLN A 42 -12.51 -4.32 -1.56
CA GLN A 42 -13.06 -3.69 -2.77
C GLN A 42 -12.34 -4.17 -4.03
N VAL A 43 -11.02 -4.31 -3.98
CA VAL A 43 -10.23 -4.87 -5.09
C VAL A 43 -10.62 -6.34 -5.34
N LEU A 44 -10.91 -7.08 -4.26
CA LEU A 44 -11.41 -8.46 -4.36
C LEU A 44 -12.80 -8.52 -5.02
N SER A 45 -13.69 -7.58 -4.71
CA SER A 45 -15.01 -7.45 -5.36
C SER A 45 -14.87 -7.22 -6.86
N LEU A 46 -13.92 -6.38 -7.28
CA LEU A 46 -13.65 -6.07 -8.68
C LEU A 46 -13.14 -7.29 -9.48
N LEU A 47 -12.22 -8.06 -8.89
CA LEU A 47 -11.69 -9.31 -9.45
C LEU A 47 -12.76 -10.41 -9.57
N ARG A 48 -13.74 -10.42 -8.66
CA ARG A 48 -14.78 -11.45 -8.62
C ARG A 48 -15.94 -11.18 -9.58
N HIS A 49 -15.98 -10.00 -10.22
CA HIS A 49 -16.94 -9.63 -11.26
C HIS A 49 -18.39 -10.02 -10.90
N LYS A 50 -18.83 -9.58 -9.71
CA LYS A 50 -20.20 -9.78 -9.23
C LYS A 50 -21.10 -8.64 -9.70
N ASP A 51 -22.40 -8.80 -9.52
CA ASP A 51 -23.44 -7.83 -9.89
C ASP A 51 -23.24 -6.42 -9.27
N ILE A 52 -22.44 -6.35 -8.22
CA ILE A 52 -21.99 -5.12 -7.54
C ILE A 52 -20.46 -5.09 -7.54
N ILE A 53 -19.89 -4.03 -8.13
CA ILE A 53 -18.46 -3.73 -8.13
C ILE A 53 -18.23 -2.49 -7.28
N VAL A 54 -17.38 -2.62 -6.25
CA VAL A 54 -16.89 -1.46 -5.49
C VAL A 54 -15.53 -1.06 -6.03
N PHE A 55 -15.43 0.13 -6.59
CA PHE A 55 -14.19 0.66 -7.14
C PHE A 55 -13.75 1.90 -6.39
N ASP A 56 -12.73 1.75 -5.56
CA ASP A 56 -11.94 2.88 -5.06
C ASP A 56 -10.53 2.86 -5.65
N ARG A 57 -10.07 4.04 -6.06
CA ARG A 57 -8.72 4.23 -6.60
C ARG A 57 -7.65 4.07 -5.51
N GLY A 58 -7.97 4.47 -4.28
CA GLY A 58 -7.09 4.33 -3.12
C GLY A 58 -6.80 2.86 -2.80
N SER A 59 -7.82 2.01 -2.83
CA SER A 59 -7.71 0.57 -2.57
C SER A 59 -6.79 -0.17 -3.56
N ILE A 60 -6.81 0.19 -4.84
CA ILE A 60 -5.92 -0.42 -5.86
C ILE A 60 -4.48 0.04 -5.69
N ALA A 61 -4.29 1.34 -5.40
CA ALA A 61 -2.97 1.88 -5.08
C ALA A 61 -2.40 1.24 -3.80
N ALA A 62 -3.24 0.98 -2.80
CA ALA A 62 -2.87 0.29 -1.57
C ALA A 62 -2.38 -1.14 -1.82
N VAL A 63 -3.09 -1.93 -2.65
CA VAL A 63 -2.65 -3.29 -3.03
C VAL A 63 -1.29 -3.27 -3.72
N GLY A 64 -1.07 -2.32 -4.62
CA GLY A 64 0.23 -2.15 -5.30
C GLY A 64 1.35 -1.66 -4.38
N GLY A 65 1.01 -0.84 -3.38
CA GLY A 65 1.94 -0.28 -2.40
C GLY A 65 2.43 -1.29 -1.37
N ILE A 66 1.61 -2.28 -0.98
CA ILE A 66 1.98 -3.28 0.05
C ILE A 66 3.30 -4.00 -0.28
N PRO A 67 3.50 -4.60 -1.46
CA PRO A 67 4.77 -5.25 -1.83
C PRO A 67 5.97 -4.30 -1.72
N MET A 68 5.78 -3.03 -2.13
CA MET A 68 6.82 -2.01 -2.08
C MET A 68 7.19 -1.67 -0.63
N LEU A 69 6.20 -1.53 0.25
CA LEU A 69 6.40 -1.30 1.69
C LEU A 69 7.13 -2.48 2.35
N ILE A 70 6.75 -3.72 2.01
CA ILE A 70 7.41 -4.94 2.49
C ILE A 70 8.89 -4.96 2.06
N TYR A 71 9.17 -4.60 0.80
CA TYR A 71 10.54 -4.53 0.30
C TYR A 71 11.38 -3.48 1.06
N ILE A 72 10.84 -2.28 1.28
CA ILE A 72 11.52 -1.21 2.01
C ILE A 72 11.78 -1.62 3.46
N LEU A 73 10.82 -2.28 4.12
CA LEU A 73 10.99 -2.82 5.47
C LEU A 73 12.11 -3.85 5.53
N PHE A 74 12.12 -4.82 4.60
CA PHE A 74 13.17 -5.83 4.52
C PHE A 74 14.55 -5.20 4.32
N PHE A 75 14.66 -4.19 3.45
CA PHE A 75 15.90 -3.47 3.21
C PHE A 75 16.35 -2.65 4.43
N SER A 76 15.42 -2.02 5.12
CA SER A 76 15.67 -1.20 6.31
C SER A 76 16.11 -2.06 7.50
N LEU A 77 15.45 -3.21 7.73
CA LEU A 77 15.86 -4.21 8.71
C LEU A 77 17.26 -4.74 8.40
N ARG A 78 17.55 -5.06 7.13
CA ARG A 78 18.89 -5.51 6.74
C ARG A 78 19.97 -4.47 7.02
N THR A 79 19.66 -3.20 6.80
CA THR A 79 20.54 -2.07 7.10
C THR A 79 20.74 -1.89 8.62
N LEU A 80 19.70 -2.19 9.40
CA LEU A 80 19.76 -2.20 10.85
C LEU A 80 20.66 -3.32 11.38
N PHE A 81 20.64 -4.50 10.77
CA PHE A 81 21.48 -5.64 11.17
C PHE A 81 22.88 -5.65 10.52
N SER A 82 23.14 -4.83 9.49
CA SER A 82 24.48 -4.77 8.89
C SER A 82 25.49 -4.09 9.81
N LYS A 83 26.66 -4.72 9.96
CA LYS A 83 27.81 -4.17 10.70
C LYS A 83 28.49 -3.09 9.84
N GLY A 84 28.30 -1.82 10.21
CA GLY A 84 28.94 -0.66 9.60
C GLY A 84 27.99 0.48 9.25
N LEU A 85 28.58 1.66 8.94
CA LEU A 85 27.91 2.85 8.40
C LEU A 85 27.60 2.74 6.89
N VAL A 86 28.00 1.64 6.26
CA VAL A 86 27.93 1.46 4.82
C VAL A 86 26.74 0.55 4.50
N ALA A 87 25.82 1.06 3.68
CA ALA A 87 24.73 0.24 3.15
C ALA A 87 25.28 -1.04 2.51
N PRO A 88 24.62 -2.20 2.68
CA PRO A 88 25.12 -3.46 2.17
C PRO A 88 25.35 -3.37 0.64
N LYS A 89 26.63 -3.32 0.25
CA LYS A 89 27.09 -3.04 -1.13
C LYS A 89 26.64 -4.09 -2.15
N LYS A 90 26.21 -5.27 -1.68
CA LYS A 90 25.68 -6.37 -2.50
C LYS A 90 24.25 -6.68 -2.09
N GLN A 91 23.31 -6.40 -2.98
CA GLN A 91 21.97 -6.97 -2.90
C GLN A 91 22.08 -8.50 -2.93
N THR A 92 21.34 -9.16 -2.05
CA THR A 92 21.23 -10.62 -2.06
C THR A 92 20.34 -11.01 -3.23
N VAL A 93 20.58 -12.17 -3.84
CA VAL A 93 19.71 -12.73 -4.90
C VAL A 93 18.22 -12.65 -4.54
N PRO A 94 17.77 -13.08 -3.33
CA PRO A 94 16.37 -12.91 -2.91
C PRO A 94 15.93 -11.45 -2.83
N GLY A 95 16.81 -10.53 -2.41
CA GLY A 95 16.50 -9.10 -2.37
C GLY A 95 16.30 -8.50 -3.77
N LYS A 96 17.06 -8.96 -4.76
CA LYS A 96 16.89 -8.52 -6.16
C LYS A 96 15.59 -9.05 -6.76
N VAL A 97 15.24 -10.31 -6.48
CA VAL A 97 13.96 -10.91 -6.92
C VAL A 97 12.78 -10.16 -6.28
N LEU A 98 12.84 -9.92 -4.97
CA LEU A 98 11.79 -9.18 -4.26
C LEU A 98 11.65 -7.74 -4.79
N MET A 99 12.75 -7.08 -5.10
CA MET A 99 12.75 -5.74 -5.70
C MET A 99 12.03 -5.74 -7.04
N VAL A 100 12.43 -6.62 -7.96
CA VAL A 100 11.83 -6.69 -9.30
C VAL A 100 10.34 -7.04 -9.20
N PHE A 101 9.99 -8.02 -8.36
CA PHE A 101 8.61 -8.40 -8.12
C PHE A 101 7.77 -7.25 -7.57
N SER A 102 8.29 -6.50 -6.60
CA SER A 102 7.59 -5.36 -6.00
C SER A 102 7.37 -4.23 -7.02
N ILE A 103 8.38 -3.95 -7.85
CA ILE A 103 8.28 -2.95 -8.92
C ILE A 103 7.24 -3.37 -9.96
N LEU A 104 7.23 -4.64 -10.35
CA LEU A 104 6.27 -5.16 -11.33
C LEU A 104 4.83 -5.06 -10.81
N ILE A 105 4.58 -5.48 -9.56
CA ILE A 105 3.24 -5.36 -8.98
C ILE A 105 2.83 -3.90 -8.86
N PHE A 106 3.71 -3.02 -8.39
CA PHE A 106 3.40 -1.60 -8.28
C PHE A 106 3.06 -0.98 -9.65
N ALA A 107 3.85 -1.30 -10.69
CA ALA A 107 3.58 -0.85 -12.05
C ALA A 107 2.25 -1.38 -12.60
N LEU A 108 1.95 -2.67 -12.38
CA LEU A 108 0.68 -3.27 -12.79
C LEU A 108 -0.51 -2.64 -12.06
N SER A 109 -0.42 -2.42 -10.75
CA SER A 109 -1.46 -1.75 -9.97
C SER A 109 -1.68 -0.30 -10.42
N TYR A 110 -0.61 0.41 -10.76
CA TYR A 110 -0.69 1.76 -11.31
C TYR A 110 -1.38 1.79 -12.68
N ILE A 111 -1.02 0.86 -13.57
CA ILE A 111 -1.69 0.71 -14.87
C ILE A 111 -3.16 0.33 -14.67
N ALA A 112 -3.47 -0.59 -13.75
CA ALA A 112 -4.84 -0.99 -13.44
C ALA A 112 -5.68 0.19 -12.94
N MET A 113 -5.13 1.04 -12.07
CA MET A 113 -5.78 2.26 -11.60
C MET A 113 -6.17 3.21 -12.75
N LEU A 114 -5.40 3.24 -13.84
CA LEU A 114 -5.73 4.03 -15.02
C LEU A 114 -6.75 3.33 -15.92
N ILE A 115 -6.59 2.03 -16.17
CA ILE A 115 -7.42 1.27 -17.13
C ILE A 115 -8.82 0.99 -16.60
N ILE A 116 -8.96 0.63 -15.31
CA ILE A 116 -10.24 0.19 -14.73
C ILE A 116 -11.35 1.25 -14.88
N PRO A 117 -11.12 2.55 -14.63
CA PRO A 117 -12.11 3.59 -14.90
C PRO A 117 -12.61 3.62 -16.35
N PHE A 118 -11.72 3.43 -17.34
CA PHE A 118 -12.12 3.39 -18.75
C PHE A 118 -12.95 2.15 -19.06
N VAL A 119 -12.55 0.99 -18.53
CA VAL A 119 -13.31 -0.25 -18.70
C VAL A 119 -14.70 -0.12 -18.07
N LEU A 120 -14.79 0.42 -16.86
CA LEU A 120 -16.07 0.69 -16.17
C LEU A 120 -16.94 1.70 -16.91
N MET A 121 -16.35 2.66 -17.65
CA MET A 121 -17.10 3.62 -18.44
C MET A 121 -17.70 3.00 -19.72
N THR A 122 -17.06 1.96 -20.27
CA THR A 122 -17.54 1.24 -21.45
C THR A 122 -18.40 0.02 -21.14
N SER A 123 -18.49 -0.37 -19.87
CA SER A 123 -19.21 -1.56 -19.43
C SER A 123 -20.69 -1.23 -19.15
N PRO A 124 -21.58 -2.24 -19.09
CA PRO A 124 -22.99 -2.01 -18.77
C PRO A 124 -23.22 -1.60 -17.31
N TYR A 125 -22.17 -1.40 -16.51
CA TYR A 125 -22.28 -1.02 -15.11
C TYR A 125 -22.65 0.45 -14.99
N THR A 126 -23.74 0.73 -14.29
CA THR A 126 -24.20 2.08 -13.96
C THR A 126 -23.67 2.48 -12.59
N ARG A 127 -23.24 3.75 -12.47
CA ARG A 127 -22.78 4.33 -11.21
C ARG A 127 -23.98 4.78 -10.40
N CYS A 128 -24.09 4.33 -9.14
CA CYS A 128 -25.14 4.83 -8.25
C CYS A 128 -24.92 6.34 -7.99
N HIS A 129 -25.96 7.16 -8.18
CA HIS A 129 -25.88 8.62 -8.11
C HIS A 129 -25.97 9.20 -6.68
N GLU A 130 -26.21 8.36 -5.68
CA GLU A 130 -26.26 8.80 -4.29
C GLU A 130 -24.86 9.14 -3.77
N GLU A 131 -24.70 10.26 -3.07
CA GLU A 131 -23.41 10.75 -2.56
C GLU A 131 -22.66 9.69 -1.74
N LYS A 132 -23.41 8.85 -1.00
CA LYS A 132 -22.89 7.77 -0.15
C LYS A 132 -22.52 6.49 -0.91
N LEU A 133 -22.97 6.31 -2.16
CA LEU A 133 -22.76 5.11 -2.98
C LEU A 133 -21.97 5.40 -4.27
N SER A 134 -21.32 6.56 -4.37
CA SER A 134 -20.60 6.97 -5.57
C SER A 134 -19.40 6.07 -5.95
N ALA A 135 -18.95 5.18 -5.05
CA ALA A 135 -17.91 4.17 -5.33
C ALA A 135 -18.48 2.84 -5.88
N TYR A 136 -19.80 2.68 -5.93
CA TYR A 136 -20.48 1.45 -6.34
C TYR A 136 -20.92 1.52 -7.81
N TYR A 137 -20.61 0.47 -8.54
CA TYR A 137 -20.98 0.21 -9.92
C TYR A 137 -21.85 -1.04 -9.96
N VAL A 138 -23.06 -0.94 -10.49
CA VAL A 138 -24.05 -2.04 -10.51
C VAL A 138 -24.53 -2.33 -11.93
N LEU A 139 -24.81 -3.60 -12.22
CA LEU A 139 -25.34 -4.01 -13.52
C LEU A 139 -26.82 -3.62 -13.70
N ASP A 140 -27.61 -3.68 -12.62
CA ASP A 140 -29.02 -3.32 -12.60
C ASP A 140 -29.21 -2.15 -11.60
N PRO A 141 -29.77 -1.01 -12.03
CA PRO A 141 -30.03 0.15 -11.18
C PRO A 141 -30.86 -0.16 -9.92
N GLN A 142 -31.70 -1.19 -9.95
CA GLN A 142 -32.51 -1.58 -8.79
C GLN A 142 -31.65 -2.11 -7.64
N LEU A 143 -30.46 -2.66 -7.92
CA LEU A 143 -29.53 -3.10 -6.89
C LEU A 143 -28.95 -1.95 -6.06
N CYS A 144 -28.94 -0.70 -6.55
CA CYS A 144 -28.49 0.45 -5.76
C CYS A 144 -29.33 0.62 -4.47
N THR A 145 -30.61 0.25 -4.50
CA THR A 145 -31.53 0.40 -3.35
C THR A 145 -31.38 -0.69 -2.29
N THR A 146 -30.78 -1.82 -2.66
CA THR A 146 -30.54 -2.95 -1.76
C THR A 146 -29.17 -2.92 -1.09
N ILE A 147 -28.27 -2.02 -1.51
CA ILE A 147 -26.95 -1.87 -0.91
C ILE A 147 -27.11 -1.06 0.37
N THR A 148 -27.15 -1.76 1.52
CA THR A 148 -26.92 -1.12 2.81
C THR A 148 -25.41 -0.93 3.00
N PRO A 149 -24.91 0.30 3.15
CA PRO A 149 -23.51 0.54 3.48
C PRO A 149 -23.20 0.03 4.90
N GLU A 150 -22.88 -1.26 5.04
CA GLU A 150 -22.45 -1.84 6.33
C GLU A 150 -21.16 -1.16 6.86
N TYR A 151 -20.36 -0.56 5.98
CA TYR A 151 -19.07 0.03 6.33
C TYR A 151 -19.16 1.39 7.05
N TRP A 152 -20.31 2.07 7.00
CA TRP A 152 -20.46 3.43 7.57
C TRP A 152 -21.15 3.48 8.93
N GLN A 153 -21.70 2.37 9.44
CA GLN A 153 -22.30 2.33 10.79
C GLN A 153 -21.28 2.49 11.93
N SER A 154 -19.95 2.41 11.68
CA SER A 154 -18.96 2.60 12.76
C SER A 154 -18.35 3.99 12.85
N TYR A 155 -18.67 4.91 11.92
CA TYR A 155 -18.13 6.28 11.92
C TYR A 155 -19.14 7.36 12.34
N ASP A 156 -20.45 7.07 12.30
CA ASP A 156 -21.50 8.02 12.71
C ASP A 156 -21.96 7.86 14.19
N ASP A 157 -21.41 6.88 14.92
CA ASP A 157 -21.75 6.62 16.34
C ASP A 157 -20.61 6.99 17.33
N LYS A 158 -19.74 7.94 16.98
CA LYS A 158 -18.80 8.58 17.92
C LYS A 158 -18.59 10.08 17.67
#